data_AF-A0A0C2WQJ0-F1
#
_entry.id   AF-A0A0C2WQJ0-F1
#
_cell.length_a   1.000
_cell.length_b   1.000
_cell.length_c   1.000
_cell.angle_alpha   90.00
_cell.angle_beta   90.00
_cell.angle_gamma   90.00
#
_symmetry.space_group_name_H-M   'P 1'
#
loop_
_entity.id
_entity.type
_entity.pdbx_description
1 polymer ?
#
loop_
_entity_poly.entity_id
_entity_poly.type
_entity_poly.pdbx_seq_one_letter_code
_entity_poly.pdbx_strand_id
1 'polypeptide(L)' 'NKNRIPMEFKEDEDVLVNPHTLKMSGVWKNLGHKLLPRYEGPFKVLRKLGPNTYQIAINADWEIHNVLNI' A
#
# COMPACT_ATOMS: atom_id res chain seq x y z
N ASN A 1 6.26 -13.15 -13.83
CA ASN A 1 5.23 -12.10 -13.72
C ASN A 1 4.15 -12.31 -14.78
N LYS A 2 3.31 -13.36 -14.66
CA LYS A 2 2.40 -13.82 -15.75
C LYS A 2 0.91 -13.88 -15.36
N ASN A 3 0.60 -13.79 -14.06
CA ASN A 3 -0.77 -13.93 -13.50
C ASN A 3 -1.24 -12.69 -12.73
N ARG A 4 -0.55 -11.54 -12.84
CA ARG A 4 -1.06 -10.29 -12.26
C ARG A 4 -2.10 -9.73 -13.22
N ILE A 5 -3.34 -9.64 -12.75
CA ILE A 5 -4.41 -8.93 -13.45
C ILE A 5 -4.15 -7.44 -13.20
N PRO A 6 -3.98 -6.60 -14.24
CA PRO A 6 -3.87 -5.17 -14.04
C PRO A 6 -5.20 -4.68 -13.47
N MET A 7 -5.18 -4.23 -12.22
CA MET A 7 -6.29 -3.53 -11.59
C MET A 7 -6.01 -2.04 -11.70
N GLU A 8 -6.98 -1.30 -12.21
CA GLU A 8 -6.96 0.15 -12.20
C GLU A 8 -7.86 0.64 -11.08
N PHE A 9 -7.30 1.46 -10.19
CA PHE A 9 -8.04 2.09 -9.11
C PHE A 9 -8.41 3.51 -9.50
N LYS A 10 -9.60 3.94 -9.10
CA LYS A 10 -10.05 5.33 -9.26
C LYS A 10 -9.66 6.16 -8.04
N GLU A 11 -9.65 7.47 -8.24
CA GLU A 11 -9.54 8.42 -7.14
C GLU A 11 -10.74 8.24 -6.20
N ASP A 12 -10.52 8.38 -4.89
CA ASP A 12 -11.50 8.16 -3.83
C ASP A 12 -11.83 6.68 -3.51
N GLU A 13 -11.27 5.70 -4.23
CA GLU A 13 -11.42 4.28 -3.89
C GLU A 13 -10.51 3.85 -2.73
N ASP A 14 -10.98 2.86 -1.97
CA ASP A 14 -10.22 2.24 -0.89
C ASP A 14 -9.40 1.06 -1.42
N VAL A 15 -8.10 1.09 -1.14
CA VAL A 15 -7.16 0.05 -1.53
C VAL A 15 -6.48 -0.57 -0.33
N LEU A 16 -6.29 -1.88 -0.39
CA LEU A 16 -5.51 -2.62 0.59
C LEU A 16 -4.05 -2.69 0.14
N VAL A 17 -3.13 -2.40 1.06
CA VAL A 17 -1.71 -2.30 0.77
C VAL A 17 -0.97 -3.50 1.34
N ASN A 18 0.00 -4.07 0.62
CA ASN A 18 0.79 -5.19 1.14
C ASN A 18 2.00 -4.69 1.96
N PRO A 19 2.04 -4.91 3.28
CA PRO A 19 3.17 -4.46 4.12
C PRO A 19 4.46 -5.24 3.87
N HIS A 20 4.39 -6.49 3.38
CA HIS A 20 5.57 -7.34 3.12
C HIS A 20 6.48 -6.73 2.05
N THR A 21 5.88 -6.08 1.05
CA THR A 21 6.63 -5.43 -0.04
C THR A 21 7.16 -4.05 0.35
N LEU A 22 6.57 -3.40 1.35
CA LEU A 22 6.78 -1.98 1.64
C LEU A 22 7.67 -1.72 2.86
N LYS A 23 8.22 -2.77 3.49
CA LYS A 23 9.03 -2.66 4.72
C LYS A 23 8.38 -1.69 5.73
N MET A 24 7.05 -1.77 5.88
CA MET A 24 6.30 -0.84 6.73
C MET A 24 6.81 -0.94 8.16
N SER A 25 7.28 0.20 8.69
CA SER A 25 7.95 0.35 9.98
C SER A 25 6.99 0.77 11.10
N GLY A 26 5.68 0.85 10.83
CA GLY A 26 4.68 1.27 11.82
C GLY A 26 4.46 0.27 12.96
N VAL A 27 3.20 -0.08 13.23
CA VAL A 27 2.76 -0.99 14.32
C VAL A 27 3.56 -2.32 14.36
N TRP A 28 4.11 -2.74 13.23
CA TRP A 28 4.76 -4.03 13.05
C TRP A 28 6.31 -4.00 13.04
N LYS A 29 6.95 -2.87 13.39
CA LYS A 29 8.42 -2.66 13.33
C LYS A 29 9.25 -3.78 13.96
N ASN A 30 8.75 -4.37 15.05
CA ASN A 30 9.43 -5.40 15.83
C ASN A 30 8.91 -6.81 15.55
N LEU A 31 7.93 -6.96 14.66
CA LEU A 31 7.35 -8.25 14.30
C LEU A 31 8.04 -8.77 13.04
N GLY A 32 8.57 -9.99 13.13
CA GLY A 32 9.23 -10.62 11.99
C GLY A 32 8.27 -10.75 10.81
N HIS A 33 8.81 -10.82 9.59
CA HIS A 33 8.05 -10.85 8.33
C HIS A 33 6.94 -11.92 8.28
N LYS A 34 7.04 -12.99 9.08
CA LYS A 34 6.05 -14.06 9.20
C LYS A 34 4.77 -13.63 9.93
N LEU A 35 4.86 -12.66 10.83
CA LEU A 35 3.74 -12.17 11.65
C LEU A 35 3.09 -10.90 11.06
N LEU A 36 3.63 -10.37 9.97
CA LEU A 36 3.00 -9.29 9.25
C LEU A 36 1.70 -9.78 8.59
N PRO A 37 0.60 -9.03 8.71
CA PRO A 37 -0.62 -9.32 7.96
C PRO A 37 -0.34 -9.28 6.45
N ARG A 38 -1.15 -10.00 5.68
CA ARG A 38 -0.97 -10.08 4.22
C ARG A 38 -1.32 -8.77 3.52
N TYR A 39 -2.28 -8.04 4.06
CA TYR A 39 -2.75 -6.75 3.59
C TYR A 39 -3.07 -5.87 4.80
N GLU A 40 -2.70 -4.61 4.72
CA GLU A 40 -2.97 -3.58 5.72
C GLU A 40 -3.93 -2.55 5.15
N GLY A 41 -4.91 -2.20 5.98
CA GLY A 41 -5.74 -0.99 5.94
C GLY A 41 -6.48 -0.67 4.63
N PRO A 42 -7.73 -0.22 4.67
CA PRO A 42 -8.27 0.55 3.56
C PRO A 42 -7.57 1.91 3.55
N PHE A 43 -6.75 2.14 2.53
CA PHE A 43 -6.16 3.45 2.28
C PHE A 43 -6.86 4.08 1.09
N LYS A 44 -7.21 5.35 1.23
CA LYS A 44 -7.91 6.08 0.19
C LYS A 44 -6.94 6.53 -0.90
N VAL A 45 -7.26 6.27 -2.17
CA VAL A 45 -6.47 6.78 -3.31
C VAL A 45 -6.74 8.28 -3.47
N LEU A 46 -5.68 9.07 -3.38
CA LEU A 46 -5.74 10.53 -3.55
C LEU A 46 -5.61 10.92 -5.01
N ARG A 47 -4.67 10.32 -5.75
CA ARG A 47 -4.46 10.58 -7.18
C ARG A 47 -3.73 9.42 -7.87
N LYS A 48 -3.98 9.25 -9.16
CA LYS A 48 -3.21 8.36 -10.03
C LYS A 48 -2.04 9.14 -10.65
N LEU A 49 -0.80 8.74 -10.35
CA LEU A 49 0.42 9.37 -10.88
C LEU A 49 0.94 8.66 -12.14
N GLY A 50 0.60 7.39 -12.32
CA GLY A 50 1.02 6.58 -13.46
C GLY A 50 0.13 5.35 -13.64
N PRO A 51 0.47 4.42 -14.55
CA PRO A 51 -0.34 3.23 -14.80
C PRO A 51 -0.53 2.37 -13.55
N ASN A 52 0.53 2.20 -12.74
CA ASN A 52 0.50 1.44 -11.48
C ASN A 52 0.92 2.27 -10.26
N THR A 53 1.17 3.57 -10.44
CA THR A 53 1.67 4.44 -9.37
C THR A 53 0.54 5.30 -8.86
N TYR A 54 0.21 5.13 -7.58
CA TYR A 54 -0.89 5.82 -6.93
C TYR A 54 -0.38 6.56 -5.70
N GLN A 55 -0.89 7.76 -5.47
CA GLN A 55 -0.74 8.42 -4.20
C GLN A 55 -1.93 8.04 -3.32
N ILE A 56 -1.66 7.59 -2.11
CA ILE A 56 -2.68 7.18 -1.15
C ILE A 56 -2.60 8.02 0.12
N ALA A 57 -3.71 8.13 0.83
CA ALA A 57 -3.80 8.79 2.12
C ALA A 57 -3.23 7.88 3.22
N ILE A 58 -1.91 7.93 3.42
CA ILE A 58 -1.24 7.25 4.53
C ILE A 58 -1.23 8.14 5.76
N ASN A 59 -1.53 7.55 6.92
CA ASN A 59 -1.37 8.23 8.21
C ASN A 59 0.12 8.45 8.51
N ALA A 60 0.47 9.60 9.10
CA ALA A 60 1.85 10.00 9.38
C ALA A 60 2.65 9.00 10.25
N ASP A 61 1.95 8.12 10.98
CA ASP A 61 2.51 7.07 11.84
C ASP A 61 3.34 6.01 11.08
N TRP A 62 3.06 5.82 9.78
CA TRP A 62 3.62 4.69 9.03
C TRP A 62 5.05 4.88 8.50
N GLU A 63 5.67 6.05 8.69
CA GLU A 63 7.05 6.38 8.27
C GLU A 63 7.38 6.03 6.79
N ILE A 64 6.38 5.92 5.91
CA ILE A 64 6.53 5.58 4.49
C ILE A 64 6.05 6.72 3.58
N HIS A 65 6.57 6.73 2.35
CA HIS A 65 6.09 7.65 1.34
C HIS A 65 4.65 7.32 0.92
N ASN A 66 3.85 8.37 0.74
CA ASN A 66 2.45 8.27 0.32
C ASN A 66 2.26 7.85 -1.14
N VAL A 67 3.35 7.65 -1.90
CA VAL A 67 3.33 7.20 -3.29
C VAL A 67 3.75 5.74 -3.33
N LEU A 68 2.85 4.88 -3.79
CA LEU A 68 3.04 3.44 -3.87
C LEU A 68 2.85 2.92 -5.29
N ASN A 69 3.57 1.84 -5.60
CA ASN A 69 3.32 1.02 -6.77
C ASN A 69 2.43 -0.15 -6.34
N ILE A 70 1.18 -0.14 -6.80
CA ILE A 70 0.13 -1.09 -6.39
C ILE A 70 -0.10 -2.09 -7.53
#